data_AF-A0A672USN0-F1
#
_entry.id   AF-A0A672USN0-F1
#
_cell.length_a   1.000
_cell.length_b   1.000
_cell.length_c   1.000
_cell.angle_alpha   90.00
_cell.angle_beta   90.00
_cell.angle_gamma   90.00
#
_symmetry.space_group_name_H-M   'P 1'
#
loop_
_entity.id
_entity.type
_entity.pdbx_description
1 polymer ?
#
loop_
_entity_poly.entity_id
_entity_poly.type
_entity_poly.pdbx_seq_one_letter_code
_entity_poly.pdbx_strand_id
1 'polypeptide(L)'
;MTSVKEQEAIRRLMVFLQEWDSAHKVARSHILDNFIKSNDSKTEPELELEFSQGASLFLARLAAWLRMTYLLPWRWQGDGEEGKVHQKTV
;
A
#
# COMPACT_ATOMS: atom_id res chain seq x y z
N MET A 1 9.99 30.36 -2.12
CA MET A 1 8.53 30.46 -1.82
C MET A 1 7.86 29.41 -2.68
N THR A 2 7.18 28.42 -2.10
CA THR A 2 6.39 27.46 -2.88
C THR A 2 5.21 28.16 -3.52
N SER A 3 4.93 27.83 -4.78
CA SER A 3 3.82 28.44 -5.52
C SER A 3 2.48 28.01 -4.93
N VAL A 4 1.45 28.86 -5.03
CA VAL A 4 0.07 28.51 -4.60
C VAL A 4 -0.41 27.21 -5.26
N LYS A 5 0.02 26.96 -6.51
CA LYS A 5 -0.29 25.72 -7.24
C LYS A 5 0.38 24.48 -6.62
N GLU A 6 1.63 24.61 -6.18
CA GLU A 6 2.36 23.53 -5.52
C GLU A 6 1.75 23.20 -4.16
N GLN A 7 1.37 24.23 -3.39
CA GLN A 7 0.72 24.02 -2.09
C GLN A 7 -0.62 23.28 -2.23
N GLU A 8 -1.40 23.62 -3.26
CA GLU A 8 -2.65 22.92 -3.55
C GLU A 8 -2.41 21.47 -3.98
N ALA A 9 -1.40 21.22 -4.81
CA ALA A 9 -1.04 19.87 -5.23
C ALA A 9 -0.53 19.01 -4.06
N ILE A 10 0.27 19.58 -3.16
CA ILE A 10 0.70 18.94 -1.90
C ILE A 10 -0.50 18.63 -0.99
N ARG A 11 -1.48 19.55 -0.87
CA ARG A 11 -2.69 19.28 -0.07
C ARG A 11 -3.48 18.11 -0.63
N ARG A 12 -3.66 18.04 -1.94
CA ARG A 12 -4.35 16.92 -2.62
C ARG A 12 -3.61 15.60 -2.38
N LEU A 13 -2.29 15.61 -2.48
CA LEU A 13 -1.45 14.45 -2.15
C LEU A 13 -1.66 14.01 -0.69
N MET A 14 -1.64 14.93 0.27
CA MET A 14 -1.84 14.60 1.68
C MET A 14 -3.20 13.98 1.95
N VAL A 15 -4.27 14.53 1.36
CA VAL A 15 -5.63 13.97 1.48
C VAL A 15 -5.68 12.57 0.87
N PHE A 16 -5.10 12.37 -0.31
CA PHE A 16 -5.04 11.07 -0.97
C PHE A 16 -4.30 10.02 -0.12
N LEU A 17 -3.14 10.37 0.45
CA LEU A 17 -2.38 9.47 1.31
C LEU A 17 -3.16 9.13 2.60
N GLN A 18 -3.87 10.09 3.18
CA GLN A 18 -4.71 9.86 4.35
C GLN A 18 -5.91 8.95 4.03
N GLU A 19 -6.53 9.10 2.87
CA GLU A 19 -7.58 8.21 2.39
C GLU A 19 -7.07 6.79 2.21
N TRP A 20 -5.89 6.61 1.60
CA TRP A 20 -5.22 5.31 1.49
C TRP A 20 -4.96 4.66 2.86
N ASP A 21 -4.40 5.43 3.80
CA ASP A 21 -4.01 4.93 5.12
C ASP A 21 -5.22 4.53 5.96
N SER A 22 -6.35 5.22 5.82
CA SER A 22 -7.62 4.92 6.52
C SER A 22 -8.51 3.89 5.81
N ALA A 23 -8.30 3.63 4.52
CA ALA A 23 -9.12 2.73 3.72
C ALA A 23 -9.01 1.25 4.14
N HIS A 24 -10.14 0.54 4.08
CA HIS A 24 -10.19 -0.93 4.18
C HIS A 24 -9.77 -1.60 2.86
N LYS A 25 -9.56 -2.92 2.87
CA LYS A 25 -9.04 -3.71 1.72
C LYS A 25 -9.75 -3.42 0.39
N VAL A 26 -11.08 -3.34 0.39
CA VAL A 26 -11.87 -3.07 -0.83
C VAL A 26 -11.64 -1.64 -1.35
N ALA A 27 -11.71 -0.65 -0.47
CA ALA A 27 -11.45 0.74 -0.83
C ALA A 27 -10.01 0.95 -1.33
N ARG A 28 -9.01 0.32 -0.70
CA ARG A 28 -7.63 0.30 -1.19
C ARG A 28 -7.54 -0.29 -2.60
N SER A 29 -8.29 -1.36 -2.90
CA SER A 29 -8.33 -1.92 -4.25
C SER A 29 -8.87 -0.93 -5.28
N HIS A 30 -9.92 -0.17 -4.94
CA HIS A 30 -10.46 0.86 -5.83
C HIS A 30 -9.49 2.03 -6.04
N ILE A 31 -8.83 2.49 -4.97
CA ILE A 31 -7.81 3.53 -5.05
C ILE A 31 -6.66 3.08 -5.98
N LEU A 32 -6.22 1.82 -5.86
CA LEU A 32 -5.20 1.26 -6.74
C LEU A 32 -5.64 1.15 -8.19
N ASP A 33 -6.84 0.64 -8.44
CA ASP A 33 -7.38 0.50 -9.80
C ASP A 33 -7.46 1.87 -10.50
N ASN A 34 -7.94 2.89 -9.78
CA ASN A 34 -7.96 4.27 -10.29
C ASN A 34 -6.54 4.82 -10.52
N PHE A 35 -5.60 4.55 -9.62
CA PHE A 35 -4.21 4.98 -9.75
C PHE A 35 -3.55 4.35 -10.98
N ILE A 36 -3.75 3.06 -11.22
CA ILE A 36 -3.20 2.35 -12.40
C ILE A 36 -3.80 2.93 -13.67
N LYS A 37 -5.13 3.02 -13.77
CA LYS A 37 -5.83 3.56 -14.95
C LYS A 37 -5.39 4.98 -15.29
N SER A 38 -5.11 5.80 -14.27
CA SER A 38 -4.69 7.19 -14.47
C SER A 38 -3.24 7.34 -14.91
N ASN A 39 -2.41 6.29 -14.75
CA ASN A 39 -0.96 6.38 -14.91
C ASN A 39 -0.36 5.28 -15.82
N ASP A 40 -1.19 4.44 -16.46
CA ASP A 40 -0.78 3.29 -17.27
C ASP A 40 0.18 3.63 -18.43
N SER A 41 0.12 4.86 -18.95
CA SER A 41 0.96 5.33 -20.04
C SER A 41 2.08 6.28 -19.61
N LYS A 42 2.30 6.48 -18.30
CA LYS A 42 3.23 7.50 -17.79
C LYS A 42 4.57 6.90 -17.41
N THR A 43 5.63 7.63 -17.73
CA THR A 43 6.97 7.31 -17.23
C THR A 43 7.11 7.72 -15.77
N GLU A 44 8.06 7.13 -15.06
CA GLU A 44 8.31 7.41 -13.63
C GLU A 44 8.52 8.91 -13.33
N PRO A 45 9.28 9.70 -14.13
CA PRO A 45 9.43 11.13 -13.89
C PRO A 45 8.13 11.93 -14.09
N GLU A 46 7.29 11.54 -15.04
CA GLU A 46 6.00 12.18 -15.30
C GLU A 46 5.02 11.88 -14.17
N LEU A 47 5.01 10.64 -13.70
CA LEU A 47 4.21 10.22 -12.57
C LEU A 47 4.59 10.99 -11.30
N GLU A 48 5.88 11.09 -10.99
CA GLU A 48 6.34 11.86 -9.82
C GLU A 48 5.97 13.33 -9.92
N LEU A 49 6.16 13.94 -11.10
CA LEU A 49 5.82 15.34 -11.32
C LEU A 49 4.32 15.61 -11.11
N GLU A 50 3.45 14.76 -11.66
CA GLU A 50 2.00 14.89 -11.49
C GLU A 50 1.55 14.66 -10.05
N PHE A 51 2.25 13.76 -9.35
CA PHE A 51 1.95 13.42 -7.96
C PHE A 51 2.70 14.30 -6.94
N SER A 52 3.20 15.47 -7.35
CA SER A 52 3.92 16.42 -6.49
C SER A 52 5.13 15.80 -5.78
N GLN A 53 5.88 14.96 -6.48
CA GLN A 53 6.99 14.16 -5.97
C GLN A 53 6.57 13.15 -4.87
N GLY A 54 5.29 12.78 -4.86
CA GLY A 54 4.69 11.89 -3.88
C GLY A 54 4.40 10.47 -4.39
N ALA A 55 4.74 10.15 -5.63
CA ALA A 55 4.38 8.87 -6.22
C ALA A 55 5.18 7.72 -5.59
N SER A 56 6.51 7.87 -5.45
CA SER A 56 7.37 6.93 -4.72
C SER A 56 6.90 6.72 -3.29
N LEU A 57 6.46 7.79 -2.63
CA LEU A 57 5.95 7.75 -1.27
C LEU A 57 4.65 6.92 -1.17
N PHE A 58 3.76 7.02 -2.16
CA PHE A 58 2.57 6.18 -2.25
C PHE A 58 2.93 4.72 -2.56
N LEU A 59 3.82 4.48 -3.53
CA LEU A 59 4.29 3.14 -3.89
C LEU A 59 4.98 2.42 -2.71
N ALA A 60 5.74 3.15 -1.89
CA ALA A 60 6.34 2.63 -0.67
C ALA A 60 5.27 2.17 0.35
N ARG A 61 4.20 2.95 0.54
CA ARG A 61 3.06 2.56 1.39
C ARG A 61 2.31 1.35 0.84
N LEU A 62 2.10 1.30 -0.47
CA LEU A 62 1.51 0.14 -1.15
C LEU A 62 2.34 -1.12 -0.89
N ALA A 63 3.65 -1.05 -1.11
CA ALA A 63 4.55 -2.18 -0.86
C ALA A 63 4.53 -2.63 0.61
N ALA A 64 4.50 -1.70 1.57
CA ALA A 64 4.38 -2.03 2.98
C ALA A 64 3.04 -2.71 3.30
N TRP A 65 1.93 -2.21 2.75
CA TRP A 65 0.61 -2.82 2.91
C TRP A 65 0.54 -4.24 2.35
N LEU A 66 1.10 -4.48 1.15
CA LEU A 66 1.16 -5.81 0.55
C LEU A 66 1.98 -6.78 1.41
N ARG A 67 3.11 -6.34 1.95
CA ARG A 67 3.91 -7.16 2.89
C ARG A 67 3.09 -7.53 4.14
N MET A 68 2.38 -6.58 4.73
CA MET A 68 1.58 -6.87 5.92
C MET A 68 0.38 -7.76 5.62
N THR A 69 -0.25 -7.63 4.45
CA THR A 69 -1.47 -8.35 4.10
C THR A 69 -1.20 -9.75 3.57
N TYR A 70 -0.09 -9.95 2.85
CA TYR A 70 0.15 -11.19 2.11
C TYR A 70 1.45 -11.89 2.50
N LEU A 71 2.40 -11.24 3.16
CA LEU A 71 3.69 -11.85 3.51
C LEU A 71 3.84 -12.14 5.01
N LEU A 72 3.33 -11.28 5.89
CA LEU A 72 3.32 -11.53 7.33
C LEU A 72 2.41 -12.70 7.76
N PRO A 73 1.21 -12.93 7.17
CA PRO A 73 0.35 -14.04 7.61
C PRO A 73 1.01 -15.42 7.46
N TRP A 74 1.85 -15.61 6.45
CA TRP A 74 2.59 -16.88 6.29
C TRP A 74 3.68 -17.09 7.33
N ARG A 75 4.25 -16.01 7.89
CA ARG A 75 5.35 -16.11 8.85
C ARG A 75 4.89 -16.44 10.28
N TRP A 76 3.61 -16.22 10.59
CA TRP A 76 3.03 -16.54 11.90
C TRP A 76 2.29 -17.89 11.95
N GLN A 77 2.25 -18.62 10.83
CA GLN A 77 1.59 -19.94 10.73
C GLN A 77 2.54 -21.12 11.03
N GLY A 78 3.72 -20.85 11.62
CA GLY A 78 4.84 -21.81 11.69
C GLY A 78 5.20 -22.36 13.06
N ASP A 79 4.49 -22.04 14.14
CA ASP A 79 4.84 -22.51 15.49
C ASP A 79 3.60 -23.05 16.20
N GLY A 80 3.22 -24.30 15.92
CA GLY A 80 2.04 -24.85 16.56
C GLY A 80 1.61 -26.26 16.18
N GLU A 81 2.51 -27.20 15.88
CA GLU A 81 2.23 -28.65 15.94
C GLU A 81 3.49 -29.47 16.26
N GLU A 82 4.18 -29.17 17.37
CA GLU A 82 5.10 -30.12 18.01
C GLU A 82 4.52 -30.53 19.37
N GLY A 83 3.54 -31.44 19.36
CA GLY A 83 2.85 -31.81 20.59
C GLY A 83 1.85 -32.97 20.48
N LYS A 84 2.03 -33.91 19.54
CA LYS A 84 1.27 -35.17 19.53
C LYS A 84 2.14 -36.36 19.11
N VAL A 85 3.18 -36.64 19.88
CA VAL A 85 3.79 -37.97 19.87
C VAL A 85 3.08 -38.84 20.92
N HIS A 86 2.18 -39.68 20.41
CA HIS A 86 1.84 -41.02 20.89
C HIS A 86 1.48 -41.19 22.37
N GLN A 87 0.17 -41.14 22.65
CA GLN A 87 -0.44 -42.04 23.64
C GLN A 87 -1.84 -42.47 23.19
N LYS A 88 -1.88 -43.38 22.21
CA LYS A 88 -2.88 -44.45 21.99
C LYS A 88 -2.08 -45.56 21.29
N THR A 89 -2.03 -46.81 21.70
CA THR A 89 -3.15 -47.74 21.85
C THR A 89 -2.62 -49.04 22.50
N VAL A 90 -3.43 -49.64 23.38
CA VAL A 90 -3.38 -50.99 24.02
C VAL A 90 -2.20 -51.31 24.94
#